data_AF-A0A7W2YEH8-F1
#
_entry.id   AF-A0A7W2YEH8-F1
#
_cell.length_a   1.000
_cell.length_b   1.000
_cell.length_c   1.000
_cell.angle_alpha   90.00
_cell.angle_beta   90.00
_cell.angle_gamma   90.00
#
_symmetry.space_group_name_H-M   'P 1'
#
loop_
_entity.id
_entity.type
_entity.pdbx_description
1 polymer ?
#
loop_
_entity_poly.entity_id
_entity_poly.type
_entity_poly.pdbx_seq_one_letter_code
_entity_poly.pdbx_strand_id
1 'polypeptide(L)'
;MSEQQSELFGESVEQLQDCLSKLSTEDAAEVRKRWPSNLQSLALLIESQLTKASVNNPQGVGEAITLAIGHYFGGRDVYIPTDQRLKAALRDIQIWQEYKGNNIEQLANKFKLTERRIAEIIQHQRIVETERRQRRLF
;
A
#
# COMPACT_ATOMS: atom_id res chain seq x y z
N MET A 1 10.78 32.53 11.26
CA MET A 1 11.49 31.84 10.16
C MET A 1 10.71 30.66 9.58
N SER A 2 9.95 29.88 10.38
CA SER A 2 9.12 28.78 9.85
C SER A 2 7.82 29.23 9.18
N GLU A 3 7.19 30.31 9.65
CA GLU A 3 5.89 30.79 9.13
C GLU A 3 6.00 31.35 7.70
N GLN A 4 7.07 32.08 7.39
CA GLN A 4 7.31 32.64 6.05
C GLN A 4 7.56 31.56 4.97
N GLN A 5 8.05 30.37 5.35
CA GLN A 5 8.22 29.25 4.41
C GLN A 5 6.89 28.52 4.14
N SER A 6 6.01 28.42 5.15
CA SER A 6 4.67 27.83 5.00
C SER A 6 3.80 28.64 4.02
N GLU A 7 3.86 29.97 4.12
CA GLU A 7 3.14 30.88 3.22
C GLU A 7 3.61 30.79 1.76
N LEU A 8 4.86 30.39 1.51
CA LEU A 8 5.46 30.43 0.17
C LEU A 8 5.15 29.20 -0.69
N PHE A 9 4.95 28.03 -0.06
CA PHE A 9 4.80 26.74 -0.73
C PHE A 9 3.47 26.05 -0.46
N GLY A 10 2.63 26.65 0.39
CA GLY A 10 1.33 26.12 0.74
C GLY A 10 1.40 24.98 1.73
N GLU A 11 0.29 24.75 2.43
CA GLU A 11 0.15 23.68 3.42
C GLU A 11 -0.39 22.38 2.81
N SER A 12 -0.70 22.37 1.51
CA SER A 12 -1.35 21.24 0.84
C SER A 12 -0.45 20.59 -0.22
N VAL A 13 -0.70 19.30 -0.46
CA VAL A 13 0.05 18.51 -1.45
C VAL A 13 -0.16 19.07 -2.85
N GLU A 14 -1.36 19.57 -3.13
CA GLU A 14 -1.75 20.15 -4.42
C GLU A 14 -0.97 21.41 -4.75
N GLN A 15 -0.69 22.26 -3.75
CA GLN A 15 0.13 23.47 -3.93
C GLN A 15 1.61 23.12 -4.22
N LEU A 16 2.15 22.11 -3.53
CA LEU A 16 3.51 21.63 -3.78
C LEU A 16 3.66 21.02 -5.18
N GLN A 17 2.65 20.27 -5.63
CA GLN A 17 2.61 19.72 -6.99
C GLN A 17 2.54 20.82 -8.06
N ASP A 18 1.70 21.83 -7.83
CA ASP A 18 1.60 22.97 -8.74
C ASP A 18 2.93 23.74 -8.85
N CYS A 19 3.61 23.97 -7.72
CA CYS A 19 4.96 24.54 -7.70
C CYS A 19 5.96 23.70 -8.51
N LEU A 20 5.97 22.38 -8.35
CA LEU A 20 6.87 21.48 -9.10
C LEU A 20 6.55 21.45 -10.59
N SER A 21 5.27 21.52 -10.96
CA SER A 21 4.84 21.52 -12.37
C SER A 21 5.25 22.78 -13.14
N LYS A 22 5.45 23.89 -12.42
CA LYS A 22 5.86 25.20 -12.97
C LYS A 22 7.38 25.32 -13.16
N LEU A 23 8.17 24.41 -12.60
CA LEU A 23 9.62 24.41 -12.74
C LEU A 23 10.07 23.91 -14.11
N SER A 24 11.25 24.37 -14.55
CA SER A 24 11.93 23.77 -15.68
C SER A 24 12.29 22.31 -15.38
N THR A 25 12.50 21.49 -16.42
CA THR A 25 12.90 20.09 -16.26
C THR A 25 14.21 19.93 -15.48
N GLU A 26 15.12 20.89 -15.62
CA GLU A 26 16.43 20.91 -14.95
C GLU A 26 16.30 21.28 -13.48
N ASP A 27 15.51 22.31 -13.16
CA ASP A 27 15.26 22.74 -11.78
C ASP A 27 14.48 21.68 -10.99
N ALA A 28 13.49 21.05 -11.63
CA ALA A 28 12.75 19.96 -11.01
C ALA A 28 13.66 18.75 -10.72
N ALA A 29 14.65 18.48 -11.57
CA ALA A 29 15.63 17.42 -11.32
C ALA A 29 16.53 17.76 -10.11
N GLU A 30 16.97 19.00 -9.98
CA GLU A 30 17.73 19.48 -8.81
C GLU A 30 16.91 19.39 -7.51
N VAL A 31 15.63 19.73 -7.54
CA VAL A 31 14.74 19.57 -6.38
C VAL A 31 14.64 18.09 -5.98
N ARG A 32 14.46 17.17 -6.93
CA ARG A 32 14.38 15.73 -6.67
C ARG A 32 15.66 15.19 -6.03
N LYS A 33 16.84 15.67 -6.43
CA LYS A 33 18.12 15.27 -5.81
C LYS A 33 18.22 15.67 -4.33
N ARG A 34 17.55 16.76 -3.94
CA ARG A 34 17.54 17.26 -2.56
C ARG A 34 16.53 16.56 -1.67
N TRP A 35 15.68 15.69 -2.22
CA TRP A 35 14.76 14.90 -1.41
C TRP A 35 15.53 13.96 -0.47
N PRO A 36 15.00 13.68 0.72
CA PRO A 36 15.51 12.59 1.56
C PRO A 36 15.60 11.26 0.79
N SER A 37 16.64 10.47 1.08
CA SER A 37 16.94 9.23 0.33
C SER A 37 15.81 8.20 0.37
N ASN A 38 15.06 8.13 1.46
CA ASN A 38 13.88 7.28 1.58
C ASN A 38 12.74 7.70 0.64
N LEU A 39 12.48 9.01 0.49
CA LEU A 39 11.48 9.54 -0.43
C LEU A 39 11.89 9.34 -1.89
N GLN A 40 13.17 9.51 -2.22
CA GLN A 40 13.67 9.18 -3.56
C GLN A 40 13.46 7.69 -3.88
N SER A 41 13.76 6.82 -2.92
CA SER A 41 13.57 5.37 -3.07
C SER A 41 12.10 4.99 -3.25
N LEU A 42 11.20 5.64 -2.50
CA LEU A 42 9.76 5.45 -2.63
C LEU A 42 9.23 5.93 -3.98
N ALA A 43 9.66 7.10 -4.45
CA ALA A 43 9.28 7.63 -5.76
C ALA A 43 9.65 6.66 -6.88
N LEU A 44 10.90 6.19 -6.90
CA LEU A 44 11.39 5.23 -7.89
C LEU A 44 10.64 3.90 -7.82
N LEU A 45 10.35 3.40 -6.61
CA LEU A 45 9.58 2.18 -6.43
C LEU A 45 8.16 2.33 -6.98
N ILE A 46 7.47 3.43 -6.65
CA ILE A 46 6.10 3.69 -7.10
C ILE A 46 6.07 3.85 -8.62
N GLU A 47 6.97 4.65 -9.19
CA GLU A 47 7.11 4.82 -10.64
C GLU A 47 7.33 3.48 -11.36
N SER A 48 8.19 2.62 -10.82
CA SER A 48 8.43 1.28 -11.37
C SER A 48 7.16 0.42 -11.38
N GLN A 49 6.35 0.48 -10.32
CA GLN A 49 5.07 -0.26 -10.26
C GLN A 49 4.01 0.33 -11.21
N LEU A 50 3.93 1.66 -11.31
CA LEU A 50 3.02 2.34 -12.24
C LEU A 50 3.37 2.04 -13.70
N THR A 51 4.67 1.95 -14.01
CA THR A 51 5.17 1.54 -15.33
C THR A 51 4.74 0.11 -15.66
N LYS A 52 4.87 -0.82 -14.71
CA LYS A 52 4.38 -2.21 -14.87
C LYS A 52 2.87 -2.28 -15.08
N ALA A 53 2.12 -1.37 -14.45
CA ALA A 53 0.67 -1.26 -14.61
C ALA A 53 0.24 -0.46 -15.87
N SER A 54 1.18 0.01 -16.69
CA SER A 54 0.92 0.80 -17.91
C SER A 54 0.07 2.05 -17.66
N VAL A 55 0.29 2.72 -16.52
CA VAL A 55 -0.39 3.98 -16.19
C VAL A 55 0.20 5.12 -17.03
N ASN A 56 -0.66 6.02 -17.51
CA ASN A 56 -0.23 7.23 -18.21
C ASN A 56 0.56 8.15 -17.26
N ASN A 57 1.73 8.63 -17.71
CA ASN A 57 2.63 9.49 -16.93
C ASN A 57 3.01 8.90 -15.55
N PRO A 58 3.71 7.74 -15.51
CA PRO A 58 4.06 7.05 -14.27
C PRO A 58 4.98 7.90 -13.37
N GLN A 59 5.84 8.72 -13.97
CA GLN A 59 6.74 9.62 -13.25
C GLN A 59 5.96 10.70 -12.48
N GLY A 60 5.09 11.44 -13.16
CA GLY A 60 4.30 12.51 -12.52
C GLY A 60 3.33 11.97 -11.47
N VAL A 61 2.67 10.85 -11.75
CA VAL A 61 1.78 10.20 -10.77
C VAL A 61 2.57 9.64 -9.58
N GLY A 62 3.74 9.05 -9.81
CA GLY A 62 4.60 8.53 -8.74
C GLY A 62 5.13 9.63 -7.83
N GLU A 63 5.48 10.78 -8.41
CA GLU A 63 5.90 11.98 -7.68
C GLU A 63 4.76 12.53 -6.82
N ALA A 64 3.57 12.67 -7.40
CA ALA A 64 2.37 13.12 -6.70
C ALA A 64 2.06 12.25 -5.47
N ILE A 65 2.11 10.92 -5.62
CA ILE A 65 1.88 9.98 -4.52
C ILE A 65 2.98 10.10 -3.46
N THR A 66 4.25 10.24 -3.87
CA THR A 66 5.37 10.35 -2.93
C THR A 66 5.28 11.62 -2.09
N LEU A 67 4.91 12.74 -2.70
CA LEU A 67 4.65 13.99 -1.99
C LEU A 67 3.48 13.85 -1.01
N ALA A 68 2.40 13.19 -1.41
CA ALA A 68 1.26 12.93 -0.53
C ALA A 68 1.66 12.09 0.69
N ILE A 69 2.48 11.05 0.49
CA ILE A 69 3.02 10.22 1.57
C ILE A 69 3.90 11.07 2.49
N GLY A 70 4.83 11.85 1.94
CA GLY A 70 5.73 12.70 2.70
C GLY A 70 4.99 13.77 3.51
N HIS A 71 3.94 14.35 2.96
CA HIS A 71 3.10 15.33 3.65
C HIS A 71 2.26 14.69 4.77
N TYR A 72 1.60 13.57 4.48
CA TYR A 72 0.68 12.93 5.45
C TYR A 72 1.41 12.18 6.58
N PHE A 73 2.52 11.51 6.25
CA PHE A 73 3.31 10.74 7.20
C PHE A 73 4.56 11.48 7.69
N GLY A 74 4.85 12.67 7.16
CA GLY A 74 5.98 13.50 7.58
C GLY A 74 5.97 13.75 9.09
N GLY A 75 7.13 13.56 9.71
CA GLY A 75 7.30 13.72 11.16
C GLY A 75 6.76 12.57 12.02
N ARG A 76 6.28 11.47 11.41
CA ARG A 76 5.80 10.27 12.12
C ARG A 76 6.72 9.07 11.88
N ASP A 77 7.00 8.31 12.93
CA ASP A 77 7.62 7.00 12.81
C ASP A 77 6.57 5.97 12.38
N VAL A 78 6.49 5.71 11.07
CA VAL A 78 5.52 4.76 10.50
C VAL A 78 6.19 3.40 10.29
N TYR A 79 5.72 2.39 11.03
CA TYR A 79 6.08 1.01 10.77
C TYR A 79 5.37 0.48 9.51
N ILE A 80 6.15 0.03 8.52
CA ILE A 80 5.65 -0.68 7.35
C ILE A 80 5.73 -2.18 7.64
N PRO A 81 4.60 -2.88 7.86
CA PRO A 81 4.63 -4.31 8.11
C PRO A 81 5.14 -5.08 6.89
N THR A 82 5.91 -6.14 7.14
CA THR A 82 6.39 -7.05 6.09
C THR A 82 5.22 -7.80 5.44
N ASP A 83 5.46 -8.29 4.23
CA ASP A 83 4.51 -9.07 3.44
C ASP A 83 4.00 -10.37 4.11
N GLN A 84 4.53 -10.77 5.26
CA GLN A 84 4.09 -11.96 5.99
C GLN A 84 2.60 -11.93 6.34
N ARG A 85 2.08 -10.79 6.83
CA ARG A 85 0.65 -10.67 7.16
C ARG A 85 -0.21 -10.73 5.90
N LEU A 86 0.24 -10.09 4.82
CA LEU A 86 -0.44 -10.13 3.53
C LEU A 86 -0.44 -11.55 2.94
N LYS A 87 0.71 -12.22 2.92
CA LYS A 87 0.88 -13.61 2.48
C LYS A 87 0.01 -14.56 3.28
N ALA A 88 -0.03 -14.40 4.61
CA ALA A 88 -0.90 -15.19 5.47
C ALA A 88 -2.37 -14.96 5.11
N ALA A 89 -2.81 -13.72 4.94
CA ALA A 89 -4.19 -13.42 4.54
C ALA A 89 -4.55 -14.02 3.17
N LEU A 90 -3.67 -13.88 2.17
CA LEU A 90 -3.86 -14.46 0.83
C LEU A 90 -3.95 -15.99 0.89
N ARG A 91 -3.04 -16.63 1.63
CA ARG A 91 -3.07 -18.08 1.86
C ARG A 91 -4.36 -18.52 2.53
N ASP A 92 -4.78 -17.82 3.57
CA ASP A 92 -5.97 -18.16 4.35
C ASP A 92 -7.25 -18.02 3.51
N ILE A 93 -7.31 -17.06 2.57
CA ILE A 93 -8.37 -16.95 1.55
C ILE A 93 -8.31 -18.13 0.58
N GLN A 94 -7.13 -18.51 0.09
CA GLN A 94 -6.98 -19.64 -0.82
C GLN A 94 -7.40 -20.97 -0.17
N ILE A 95 -7.03 -21.19 1.09
CA ILE A 95 -7.46 -22.36 1.89
C ILE A 95 -8.99 -22.42 1.95
N TRP A 96 -9.66 -21.29 2.18
CA TRP A 96 -11.11 -21.21 2.20
C TRP A 96 -11.76 -21.53 0.86
N GLN A 97 -11.20 -21.00 -0.24
CA GLN A 97 -11.69 -21.28 -1.59
C GLN A 97 -11.56 -22.75 -1.98
N GLU A 98 -10.52 -23.44 -1.49
CA GLU A 98 -10.27 -24.86 -1.76
C GLU A 98 -10.96 -25.81 -0.76
N TYR A 99 -11.60 -25.29 0.29
CA TYR A 99 -12.26 -26.10 1.29
C TYR A 99 -13.59 -26.67 0.79
N LYS A 100 -13.71 -28.00 0.86
CA LYS A 100 -14.86 -28.77 0.38
C LYS A 100 -15.76 -29.30 1.51
N GLY A 101 -15.46 -28.97 2.76
CA GLY A 101 -16.20 -29.46 3.93
C GLY A 101 -15.50 -30.60 4.68
N ASN A 102 -14.77 -31.47 3.98
CA ASN A 102 -14.20 -32.70 4.53
C ASN A 102 -12.71 -32.93 4.18
N ASN A 103 -12.01 -31.94 3.64
CA ASN A 103 -10.64 -32.08 3.12
C ASN A 103 -9.58 -31.38 3.98
N ILE A 104 -9.75 -31.32 5.30
CA ILE A 104 -8.84 -30.59 6.22
C ILE A 104 -7.41 -31.16 6.16
N GLU A 105 -7.26 -32.47 6.25
CA GLU A 105 -5.95 -33.15 6.17
C GLU A 105 -5.22 -32.85 4.85
N GLN A 106 -5.96 -32.87 3.73
CA GLN A 106 -5.40 -32.56 2.41
C GLN A 106 -4.89 -31.11 2.33
N LEU A 107 -5.65 -30.16 2.87
CA LEU A 107 -5.25 -28.75 2.94
C LEU A 107 -4.06 -28.53 3.87
N ALA A 108 -4.03 -29.22 5.02
CA ALA A 108 -2.93 -29.18 5.97
C ALA A 108 -1.60 -29.61 5.29
N ASN A 109 -1.63 -30.73 4.57
CA ASN A 109 -0.48 -31.22 3.81
C ASN A 109 -0.08 -30.26 2.68
N LYS A 110 -1.06 -29.75 1.90
CA LYS A 110 -0.80 -28.85 0.76
C LYS A 110 -0.16 -27.52 1.19
N PHE A 111 -0.68 -26.90 2.24
CA PHE A 111 -0.24 -25.59 2.71
C PHE A 111 0.85 -25.67 3.80
N LYS A 112 1.30 -26.88 4.16
CA LYS A 112 2.27 -27.15 5.22
C LYS A 112 1.86 -26.52 6.55
N LEU A 113 0.61 -26.74 6.93
CA LEU A 113 0.02 -26.26 8.18
C LEU A 113 -0.48 -27.45 8.99
N THR A 114 -0.68 -27.24 10.29
CA THR A 114 -1.38 -28.23 11.12
C THR A 114 -2.86 -28.24 10.78
N GLU A 115 -3.54 -29.38 10.93
CA GLU A 115 -4.99 -29.47 10.75
C GLU A 115 -5.74 -28.51 11.66
N ARG A 116 -5.25 -28.32 12.90
CA ARG A 116 -5.77 -27.32 13.83
C ARG A 116 -5.74 -25.91 13.21
N ARG A 117 -4.61 -25.53 12.61
CA ARG A 117 -4.49 -24.20 11.99
C ARG A 117 -5.43 -24.04 10.80
N ILE A 118 -5.61 -25.08 9.99
CA ILE A 118 -6.60 -25.10 8.90
C ILE A 118 -8.01 -24.93 9.45
N ALA A 119 -8.38 -25.66 10.51
CA ALA A 119 -9.68 -25.54 11.16
C ALA A 119 -9.94 -24.13 11.72
N GLU A 120 -8.93 -23.51 12.35
CA GLU A 120 -9.00 -22.12 12.81
C GLU A 120 -9.27 -21.14 11.66
N ILE A 121 -8.56 -21.30 10.54
CA ILE A 121 -8.75 -20.46 9.34
C ILE A 121 -10.16 -20.62 8.78
N ILE A 122 -10.66 -21.86 8.66
CA ILE A 122 -12.01 -22.17 8.19
C ILE A 122 -13.06 -21.54 9.11
N GLN A 123 -12.88 -21.66 10.43
CA GLN A 123 -13.81 -21.09 11.40
C GLN A 123 -13.86 -19.56 11.32
N HIS A 124 -12.70 -18.91 11.20
CA HIS A 124 -12.63 -17.47 11.01
C HIS A 124 -13.36 -17.03 9.73
N GLN A 125 -13.16 -17.74 8.61
CA GLN A 125 -13.81 -17.41 7.35
C GLN A 125 -15.33 -17.65 7.36
N ARG A 126 -15.82 -18.65 8.11
CA ARG A 126 -17.26 -18.85 8.34
C ARG A 126 -17.91 -17.66 9.04
N ILE A 127 -17.24 -17.08 10.04
CA ILE A 127 -17.73 -15.90 10.75
C ILE A 127 -17.81 -14.72 9.77
N VAL A 128 -16.73 -14.45 9.03
CA VAL A 128 -16.67 -13.37 8.02
C VAL A 128 -17.77 -13.52 6.96
N GLU A 129 -18.00 -14.73 6.43
CA GLU A 129 -19.05 -14.97 5.44
C GLU A 129 -20.46 -14.82 6.03
N THR A 130 -20.65 -15.23 7.29
CA THR A 130 -21.93 -15.06 7.99
C THR A 130 -22.24 -13.58 8.18
N GLU A 131 -21.27 -12.78 8.66
CA GLU A 131 -21.41 -11.33 8.80
C GLU A 131 -21.69 -10.65 7.46
N ARG A 132 -20.98 -11.04 6.38
CA ARG A 132 -21.21 -10.51 5.03
C ARG A 132 -22.63 -10.78 4.54
N ARG A 133 -23.16 -11.98 4.79
CA ARG A 133 -24.54 -12.35 4.41
C ARG A 133 -25.56 -11.61 5.27
N GLN A 134 -25.33 -11.48 6.57
CA GLN A 134 -26.22 -10.76 7.48
C GLN A 134 -26.33 -9.27 7.14
N ARG A 135 -25.23 -8.60 6.76
CA ARG A 135 -25.26 -7.21 6.28
C ARG A 135 -26.01 -7.00 4.96
N ARG A 136 -26.32 -8.06 4.21
CA ARG A 136 -27.15 -7.98 3.00
C ARG A 136 -28.64 -8.18 3.29
N LEU A 137 -28.99 -8.60 4.51
CA LEU A 137 -30.38 -8.85 4.92
C LEU A 137 -31.04 -7.62 5.55
N PHE A 138 -30.29 -6.53 5.76
CA PHE A 138 -30.73 -5.25 6.28
C PHE A 138 -30.23 -4.13 5.36
#